data_AF-A0A401RGL0-F1
#
_entry.id   AF-A0A401RGL0-F1
#
_cell.length_a   1.000
_cell.length_b   1.000
_cell.length_c   1.000
_cell.angle_alpha   90.00
_cell.angle_beta   90.00
_cell.angle_gamma   90.00
#
_symmetry.space_group_name_H-M   'P 1'
#
loop_
_entity.id
_entity.type
_entity.pdbx_description
1 polymer ?
#
loop_
_entity_poly.entity_id
_entity_poly.type
_entity_poly.pdbx_seq_one_letter_code
_entity_poly.pdbx_strand_id
1 'polypeptide(L)' 'VLKLLLVAWDRRLIFAIGTSSTTGETDTVVWNEIHHKTEFGSNLTGHGYPDYNYLENVWAELRAQGISDD' A
#
# COMPACT_ATOMS: atom_id res chain seq x y z
N VAL A 1 1.51 7.37 9.56
CA VAL A 1 1.61 6.69 8.24
C VAL A 1 3.06 6.55 7.77
N LEU A 2 3.79 7.61 7.36
CA LEU A 2 5.17 7.44 6.84
C LEU A 2 6.11 6.63 7.75
N LYS A 3 6.15 6.94 9.06
CA LYS A 3 6.98 6.19 10.02
C LYS A 3 6.60 4.70 10.07
N LEU A 4 5.31 4.39 10.05
CA LEU A 4 4.80 3.01 10.02
C LEU A 4 5.12 2.31 8.69
N LEU A 5 5.10 3.03 7.57
CA LEU A 5 5.52 2.49 6.27
C LEU A 5 7.01 2.14 6.25
N LEU A 6 7.87 2.92 6.92
CA LEU A 6 9.28 2.57 7.09
C LEU A 6 9.44 1.29 7.92
N VAL A 7 8.64 1.11 8.97
CA VAL A 7 8.61 -0.15 9.74
C VAL A 7 8.11 -1.31 8.87
N ALA A 8 7.08 -1.10 8.05
CA ALA A 8 6.57 -2.10 7.12
C ALA A 8 7.61 -2.50 6.07
N TRP A 9 8.39 -1.52 5.59
CA TRP A 9 9.51 -1.76 4.70
C TRP A 9 10.59 -2.62 5.36
N ASP A 10 11.03 -2.27 6.57
CA ASP A 10 12.04 -3.04 7.31
C ASP A 10 11.58 -4.48 7.61
N ARG A 11 10.27 -4.66 7.83
CA ARG A 11 9.63 -5.96 8.00
C ARG A 11 9.33 -6.69 6.69
N ARG A 12 9.69 -6.12 5.53
CA ARG A 12 9.50 -6.67 4.18
C ARG A 12 8.02 -6.90 3.81
N LEU A 13 7.14 -6.00 4.24
CA LEU A 13 5.68 -6.14 4.08
C LEU A 13 5.09 -5.26 2.98
N ILE A 14 5.84 -4.34 2.36
CA ILE A 14 5.32 -3.44 1.32
C ILE A 14 5.04 -4.18 0.00
N PHE A 15 5.92 -5.11 -0.35
CA PHE A 15 5.89 -5.85 -1.60
C PHE A 15 6.03 -7.35 -1.37
N ALA A 16 5.49 -8.13 -2.31
CA ALA A 16 5.64 -9.58 -2.37
C ALA A 16 5.98 -10.02 -3.80
N ILE A 17 6.35 -11.30 -3.97
CA ILE A 17 6.37 -11.95 -5.28
C ILE A 17 5.03 -12.64 -5.49
N GLY A 18 4.39 -12.39 -6.63
CA GLY A 18 3.06 -12.93 -6.93
C GLY A 18 2.65 -12.71 -8.37
N THR A 19 1.33 -12.69 -8.60
CA THR A 19 0.73 -12.40 -9.91
C THR A 19 0.23 -10.97 -9.96
N SER A 20 0.69 -10.19 -10.93
CA SER A 20 0.24 -8.81 -11.15
C SER A 20 -1.25 -8.78 -11.49
N SER A 21 -2.04 -8.04 -10.70
CA SER A 21 -3.47 -7.84 -10.99
C SER A 21 -3.73 -6.98 -12.22
N THR A 22 -2.77 -6.14 -12.62
CA THR A 22 -2.88 -5.24 -13.77
C THR A 22 -2.49 -5.92 -15.08
N THR A 23 -1.48 -6.79 -15.06
CA THR A 23 -0.89 -7.38 -16.29
C THR A 23 -1.07 -8.90 -16.39
N GLY A 24 -1.40 -9.58 -15.30
CA GLY A 24 -1.48 -11.04 -15.23
C GLY A 24 -0.13 -11.77 -15.20
N GLU A 25 0.98 -11.04 -15.18
CA GLU A 25 2.33 -11.61 -15.10
C GLU A 25 2.56 -12.29 -13.75
N THR A 26 3.03 -13.54 -13.76
CA THR A 26 3.40 -14.33 -12.57
C THR A 26 4.86 -14.14 -12.21
N ASP A 27 5.25 -14.53 -10.99
CA ASP A 27 6.64 -14.47 -10.50
C ASP A 27 7.25 -13.06 -10.56
N THR A 28 6.40 -12.04 -10.40
CA THR A 28 6.78 -10.63 -10.48
C THR A 28 6.53 -9.91 -9.16
N VAL A 29 7.13 -8.74 -8.98
CA VAL A 29 6.97 -7.92 -7.78
C VAL A 29 5.59 -7.26 -7.80
N VAL A 30 4.83 -7.43 -6.71
CA VAL A 30 3.49 -6.86 -6.54
C VAL A 30 3.35 -6.14 -5.20
N TRP A 31 2.39 -5.21 -5.10
CA TRP A 31 1.97 -4.62 -3.83
C TRP A 31 1.43 -5.70 -2.89
N ASN A 32 1.64 -5.53 -1.58
CA ASN A 32 1.25 -6.50 -0.56
C ASN A 32 0.33 -5.88 0.49
N GLU A 33 -0.97 -5.76 0.15
CA GLU A 33 -2.06 -5.37 1.06
C GLU A 33 -1.96 -4.00 1.76
N ILE A 34 -0.93 -3.20 1.50
CA ILE A 34 -0.75 -1.83 2.01
C ILE A 34 -0.82 -0.86 0.82
N HIS A 35 -1.97 -0.22 0.65
CA HIS A 35 -2.24 0.62 -0.50
C HIS A 35 -1.44 1.92 -0.46
N HIS A 36 -0.87 2.27 -1.61
CA HIS A 36 -0.16 3.54 -1.82
C HIS A 36 -0.89 4.38 -2.87
N LYS A 37 -0.74 5.70 -2.76
CA LYS A 37 -1.20 6.64 -3.78
C LYS A 37 -0.07 6.92 -4.77
N THR A 38 -0.28 6.53 -6.02
CA THR A 38 0.67 6.66 -7.14
C THR A 38 0.28 7.76 -8.13
N GLU A 39 -0.83 8.45 -7.91
CA GLU A 39 -1.33 9.56 -8.73
C GLU A 39 -1.55 10.81 -7.86
N PHE A 40 -0.93 11.95 -8.22
CA PHE A 40 -0.90 13.13 -7.35
C PHE A 40 -2.06 14.12 -7.58
N GLY A 41 -2.33 14.49 -8.84
CA GLY A 41 -3.23 15.60 -9.19
C GLY A 41 -4.66 15.21 -9.55
N SER A 42 -4.95 13.92 -9.60
CA SER A 42 -6.26 13.37 -9.91
C SER A 42 -6.38 11.96 -9.30
N ASN A 43 -7.55 11.33 -9.48
CA ASN A 43 -7.81 9.97 -9.03
C ASN A 43 -8.46 9.14 -10.16
N LEU A 44 -7.97 9.29 -11.39
CA LEU A 44 -8.50 8.59 -12.56
C LEU A 44 -8.18 7.09 -12.51
N THR A 45 -7.06 6.73 -11.88
CA THR A 45 -6.61 5.34 -11.73
C THR A 45 -7.18 4.65 -10.48
N GLY A 46 -7.85 5.38 -9.59
CA GLY A 46 -8.26 4.90 -8.26
C GLY A 46 -7.15 4.95 -7.21
N HIS A 47 -5.90 5.20 -7.60
CA HIS A 47 -4.73 5.28 -6.73
C HIS A 47 -4.24 6.72 -6.53
N GLY A 48 -5.13 7.71 -6.55
CA GLY A 48 -4.78 9.12 -6.40
C GLY A 48 -5.63 9.91 -5.42
N TYR A 49 -5.58 11.24 -5.58
CA TYR A 49 -6.25 12.23 -4.73
C TYR A 49 -7.24 13.10 -5.55
N PRO A 50 -8.31 13.66 -4.94
CA PRO A 50 -8.67 13.55 -3.52
C PRO A 50 -9.23 12.17 -3.14
N ASP A 51 -8.83 11.70 -1.97
CA ASP A 51 -9.39 10.54 -1.27
C ASP A 51 -9.32 10.84 0.23
N TYR A 52 -10.47 11.21 0.80
CA TYR A 52 -10.55 11.67 2.19
C TYR A 52 -10.35 10.55 3.21
N ASN A 53 -10.53 9.29 2.82
CA ASN A 53 -10.44 8.14 3.72
C ASN A 53 -9.09 7.43 3.62
N TYR A 54 -8.24 7.78 2.65
CA TYR A 54 -6.98 7.08 2.39
C TYR A 54 -6.11 6.91 3.64
N LEU A 55 -5.93 7.98 4.41
CA LEU A 55 -5.06 7.94 5.59
C LEU A 55 -5.61 7.04 6.70
N GLU A 56 -6.94 6.93 6.85
CA GLU A 56 -7.56 6.01 7.81
C GLU A 56 -7.44 4.55 7.33
N ASN A 57 -7.69 4.33 6.03
CA ASN A 57 -7.61 3.01 5.40
C ASN A 57 -6.20 2.41 5.48
N VAL A 58 -5.17 3.14 5.03
CA VAL A 58 -3.78 2.64 5.06
C VAL A 58 -3.30 2.40 6.49
N TRP A 59 -3.82 3.18 7.43
CA TRP A 59 -3.49 3.04 8.84
C TRP A 59 -4.14 1.78 9.43
N ALA A 60 -5.37 1.42 9.01
CA ALA A 60 -6.01 0.14 9.33
C ALA A 60 -5.30 -1.07 8.70
N GLU A 61 -4.87 -0.95 7.44
CA GLU A 61 -4.07 -1.98 6.74
C GLU A 61 -2.75 -2.25 7.48
N LEU A 62 -2.03 -1.20 7.88
CA LEU A 62 -0.81 -1.33 8.69
C LEU A 62 -1.08 -2.03 10.03
N ARG A 63 -2.15 -1.66 10.74
CA ARG A 63 -2.57 -2.36 11.97
C ARG A 63 -2.84 -3.84 11.71
N ALA A 64 -3.51 -4.19 10.62
CA ALA A 64 -3.80 -5.57 10.25
C ALA A 64 -2.52 -6.40 10.00
N GLN A 65 -1.45 -5.75 9.55
CA GLN A 65 -0.11 -6.35 9.40
C GLN A 65 0.73 -6.32 10.70
N GLY A 66 0.13 -5.96 11.85
CA GLY A 66 0.82 -5.91 13.14
C GLY A 66 1.75 -4.70 13.32
N ILE A 67 1.45 -3.59 12.63
CA ILE A 67 2.22 -2.34 12.69
C ILE A 67 1.34 -1.23 13.28
N SER A 68 1.67 -0.79 14.48
CA SER A 68 1.02 0.31 15.21
C SER A 68 2.08 1.26 15.78
N ASP A 69 1.65 2.47 16.19
CA ASP A 69 2.49 3.51 16.80
C ASP A 69 2.70 3.28 18.33
N ASP A 70 2.46 2.08 18.86
CA ASP A 70 2.49 1.77 20.30
C ASP A 70 3.91 1.76 20.91
#